data_AF-A0A928PLJ0-F1
#
_entry.id   AF-A0A928PLJ0-F1
#
_cell.length_a   1.000
_cell.length_b   1.000
_cell.length_c   1.000
_cell.angle_alpha   90.00
_cell.angle_beta   90.00
_cell.angle_gamma   90.00
#
_symmetry.space_group_name_H-M   'P 1'
#
loop_
_entity.id
_entity.type
_entity.pdbx_description
1 polymer ?
#
loop_
_entity_poly.entity_id
_entity_poly.type
_entity_poly.pdbx_seq_one_letter_code
_entity_poly.pdbx_strand_id
1 'polypeptide(L)'
;MNSKNEKTDSVYVRVTPDEKRKIVSNAAQCGLSVSEFLRQRGAGFAPKVIPNDAAEGFYDTLCELVDICYEQVDFLTQQKLMRVLNDYESDYLNPEEEVEDEWLPQDFGL
;
A
#
# COMPACT_ATOMS: atom_id res chain seq x y z
N MET A 1 -22.05 6.45 23.31
CA MET A 1 -21.62 5.42 22.34
C MET A 1 -20.21 5.01 22.74
N ASN A 2 -20.04 3.80 23.28
CA ASN A 2 -18.74 3.35 23.81
C ASN A 2 -17.81 3.05 22.63
N SER A 3 -16.81 3.90 22.41
CA SER A 3 -15.68 3.59 21.54
C SER A 3 -14.86 2.51 22.25
N LYS A 4 -14.95 1.26 21.78
CA LYS A 4 -14.05 0.21 22.22
C LYS A 4 -12.66 0.61 21.74
N ASN A 5 -11.73 0.81 22.67
CA ASN A 5 -10.30 0.85 22.36
C ASN A 5 -9.94 -0.47 21.65
N GLU A 6 -9.82 -0.45 20.33
CA GLU A 6 -9.26 -1.56 19.57
C GLU A 6 -7.83 -1.77 20.07
N LYS A 7 -7.62 -2.92 20.74
CA LYS A 7 -6.28 -3.35 21.09
C LYS A 7 -5.63 -3.80 19.78
N THR A 8 -4.63 -3.06 19.32
CA THR A 8 -3.82 -3.47 18.19
C THR A 8 -2.87 -4.57 18.65
N ASP A 9 -2.91 -5.72 17.98
CA ASP A 9 -1.96 -6.80 18.24
C ASP A 9 -0.56 -6.36 17.80
N SER A 10 0.38 -6.34 18.75
CA SER A 10 1.76 -5.94 18.51
C SER A 10 2.59 -7.14 18.06
N VAL A 11 3.23 -7.03 16.90
CA VAL A 11 4.17 -8.04 16.39
C VAL A 11 5.61 -7.62 16.71
N TYR A 12 6.39 -8.53 17.29
CA TYR A 12 7.82 -8.35 17.54
C TYR A 12 8.61 -9.33 16.69
N VAL A 13 9.47 -8.82 15.81
CA VAL A 13 10.33 -9.63 14.95
C VAL A 13 11.78 -9.43 15.37
N ARG A 14 12.53 -10.52 15.55
CA ARG A 14 13.97 -10.47 15.78
C ARG A 14 14.67 -10.38 14.44
N VAL A 15 15.48 -9.35 14.28
CA VAL A 15 16.26 -9.09 13.06
C VAL A 15 17.66 -8.64 13.45
N THR A 16 18.61 -8.96 12.58
CA THR A 16 19.97 -8.41 12.62
C THR A 16 19.96 -6.92 12.25
N PRO A 17 21.04 -6.17 12.56
CA PRO A 17 21.17 -4.78 12.14
C PRO A 17 21.06 -4.59 10.62
N ASP A 18 21.54 -5.55 9.84
CA ASP A 18 21.54 -5.48 8.37
C ASP A 18 20.14 -5.71 7.80
N GLU A 19 19.42 -6.70 8.32
CA GLU A 19 18.01 -6.92 7.98
C GLU A 19 17.15 -5.72 8.36
N LYS A 20 17.38 -5.13 9.54
CA LYS A 20 16.69 -3.91 9.96
C LYS A 20 16.90 -2.78 8.95
N ARG A 21 18.14 -2.56 8.49
CA ARG A 21 18.46 -1.54 7.48
C ARG A 21 17.72 -1.80 6.17
N LYS A 22 17.68 -3.05 5.70
CA LYS A 22 16.95 -3.44 4.49
C LYS A 22 15.44 -3.19 4.63
N ILE A 23 14.83 -3.59 5.75
CA ILE A 23 13.41 -3.37 6.02
C ILE A 23 13.07 -1.88 6.00
N VAL A 24 13.87 -1.03 6.66
CA VAL A 24 13.66 0.42 6.67
C VAL A 24 13.78 1.01 5.26
N SER A 25 14.79 0.60 4.49
CA SER A 25 14.99 1.05 3.12
C SER A 25 13.82 0.66 2.21
N ASN A 26 13.37 -0.59 2.27
CA ASN A 26 12.28 -1.09 1.43
C ASN A 26 10.95 -0.43 1.78
N ALA A 27 10.65 -0.26 3.07
CA ALA A 27 9.45 0.47 3.51
C ALA A 27 9.44 1.91 2.97
N ALA A 28 10.58 2.61 3.05
CA ALA A 28 10.71 3.97 2.51
C ALA A 28 10.52 4.03 0.99
N GLN A 29 11.06 3.07 0.24
CA GLN A 29 10.86 2.99 -1.22
C GLN A 29 9.41 2.72 -1.62
N CYS A 30 8.63 2.07 -0.76
CA CYS A 30 7.21 1.84 -0.97
C CYS A 30 6.34 2.99 -0.44
N GLY A 31 6.93 4.04 0.16
CA GLY A 31 6.18 5.12 0.81
C GLY A 31 5.43 4.70 2.09
N LEU A 32 5.83 3.59 2.72
CA LEU A 32 5.15 3.00 3.88
C LEU A 32 5.91 3.21 5.19
N SER A 33 5.18 3.21 6.30
CA SER A 33 5.81 3.02 7.61
C SER A 33 6.35 1.58 7.75
N VAL A 34 7.39 1.37 8.55
CA VAL A 34 7.96 0.02 8.80
C VAL A 34 6.89 -0.96 9.28
N SER A 35 6.00 -0.53 10.18
CA SER A 35 4.93 -1.37 10.72
C SER A 35 3.91 -1.76 9.64
N GLU A 36 3.61 -0.86 8.72
CA GLU A 36 2.68 -1.11 7.63
C GLU A 36 3.28 -2.00 6.55
N PHE A 37 4.53 -1.76 6.18
CA PHE A 37 5.30 -2.64 5.31
C PHE A 37 5.33 -4.09 5.85
N LEU A 38 5.59 -4.26 7.15
CA LEU A 38 5.60 -5.58 7.78
C LEU A 38 4.22 -6.23 7.85
N ARG A 39 3.15 -5.44 8.07
CA ARG A 39 1.78 -5.96 8.04
C ARG A 39 1.40 -6.47 6.65
N GLN A 40 1.71 -5.71 5.60
CA GLN A 40 1.46 -6.12 4.22
C GLN A 40 2.25 -7.38 3.87
N ARG A 41 3.56 -7.41 4.15
CA ARG A 41 4.39 -8.60 3.92
C ARG A 41 3.92 -9.81 4.73
N GLY A 42 3.51 -9.63 5.97
CA GLY A 42 2.99 -10.71 6.81
C GLY A 42 1.62 -11.25 6.38
N ALA A 43 0.86 -10.46 5.61
CA ALA A 43 -0.40 -10.87 5.02
C ALA A 43 -0.24 -11.41 3.58
N GLY A 44 1.00 -11.64 3.10
CA GLY A 44 1.25 -12.18 1.76
C GLY A 44 1.22 -11.13 0.65
N PHE A 45 1.14 -9.84 0.96
CA PHE A 45 1.18 -8.80 -0.07
C PHE A 45 2.61 -8.44 -0.48
N ALA A 46 2.80 -8.10 -1.76
CA ALA A 46 4.02 -7.50 -2.28
C ALA A 46 3.88 -5.97 -2.36
N PRO A 47 4.49 -5.19 -1.44
CA PRO A 47 4.43 -3.73 -1.50
C PRO A 47 5.12 -3.22 -2.78
N LYS A 48 4.40 -2.44 -3.58
CA LYS A 48 4.92 -1.89 -4.83
C LYS A 48 5.76 -0.65 -4.54
N VAL A 49 6.97 -0.61 -5.11
CA VAL A 49 7.80 0.60 -5.13
C VAL A 49 7.15 1.57 -6.11
N ILE A 50 6.61 2.68 -5.61
CA ILE A 50 6.12 3.76 -6.47
C ILE A 50 7.28 4.76 -6.61
N PRO A 51 7.87 4.94 -7.80
CA PRO A 51 8.88 5.97 -8.00
C PRO A 51 8.32 7.34 -7.61
N ASN A 52 9.04 8.09 -6.78
CA ASN A 52 8.54 9.35 -6.22
C ASN A 52 8.13 10.34 -7.33
N ASP A 53 8.94 10.43 -8.40
CA ASP A 53 8.66 11.27 -9.57
C ASP A 53 7.35 10.88 -10.28
N ALA A 54 7.00 9.59 -10.27
CA ALA A 54 5.75 9.11 -10.85
C ALA A 54 4.55 9.39 -9.93
N ALA A 55 4.74 9.34 -8.60
CA ALA A 55 3.71 9.68 -7.63
C ALA A 55 3.39 11.19 -7.64
N GLU A 56 4.42 12.03 -7.70
CA GLU A 56 4.28 13.49 -7.77
C GLU A 56 3.59 13.91 -9.07
N GLY A 57 4.05 13.41 -10.23
CA GLY A 57 3.41 13.70 -11.51
C GLY A 57 1.95 13.20 -11.61
N PHE A 58 1.64 12.05 -10.99
CA PHE A 58 0.25 11.57 -10.91
C PHE A 58 -0.61 12.47 -10.03
N TYR A 59 -0.11 12.91 -8.87
CA TYR A 59 -0.84 13.79 -7.97
C TYR A 59 -1.12 15.15 -8.61
N ASP A 60 -0.13 15.75 -9.26
CA ASP A 60 -0.30 17.02 -9.99
C ASP A 60 -1.37 16.88 -11.09
N THR A 61 -1.32 15.79 -11.85
CA THR A 61 -2.33 15.49 -12.88
C THR A 61 -3.74 15.35 -12.28
N LEU A 62 -3.87 14.73 -11.09
CA LEU A 62 -5.15 14.62 -10.40
C LEU A 62 -5.66 15.98 -9.93
N CYS A 63 -4.79 16.85 -9.40
CA CYS A 63 -5.17 18.20 -9.01
C CYS A 63 -5.69 19.01 -10.21
N GLU A 64 -4.96 18.99 -11.33
CA GLU A 64 -5.41 19.65 -12.57
C GLU A 64 -6.77 19.12 -13.05
N LEU A 65 -6.97 17.79 -12.99
CA LEU A 65 -8.25 17.17 -13.36
C LEU A 65 -9.38 17.60 -12.43
N VAL A 66 -9.13 17.69 -11.12
CA VAL A 66 -10.12 18.14 -10.13
C VAL A 66 -10.51 19.59 -10.39
N ASP A 67 -9.54 20.47 -10.67
CA ASP A 67 -9.81 21.87 -10.98
C ASP A 67 -10.66 22.02 -12.25
N ILE A 68 -10.32 21.28 -13.32
CA ILE A 68 -11.13 21.22 -14.55
C ILE A 68 -12.53 20.68 -14.25
N CYS A 69 -12.63 19.65 -13.41
CA CYS A 69 -13.90 19.01 -13.08
C CYS A 69 -14.81 19.91 -12.24
N TYR A 70 -14.25 20.68 -11.29
CA TYR A 70 -15.01 21.59 -10.44
C TYR A 70 -15.55 22.80 -11.21
N GLU A 71 -14.82 23.30 -12.21
CA GLU A 71 -15.23 24.47 -12.97
C GLU A 71 -16.09 24.13 -14.20
N GLN A 72 -15.90 22.97 -14.83
CA GLN A 72 -16.42 22.71 -16.19
C GLN A 72 -17.21 21.41 -16.36
N VAL A 73 -17.35 20.58 -15.31
CA VAL A 73 -17.92 19.24 -15.44
C VAL A 73 -19.18 19.07 -14.58
N ASP A 74 -20.20 18.46 -15.16
CA ASP A 74 -21.47 18.20 -14.47
C ASP A 74 -21.31 17.14 -13.37
N PHE A 75 -22.15 17.23 -12.33
CA PHE A 75 -22.16 16.34 -11.17
C PHE A 75 -22.18 14.83 -11.52
N LEU A 76 -22.94 14.42 -12.53
CA LEU A 76 -22.99 13.03 -12.98
C LEU A 76 -21.68 12.58 -13.61
N THR A 77 -20.98 13.48 -14.29
CA THR A 77 -19.68 13.19 -14.89
C THR A 77 -18.60 13.13 -13.84
N GLN A 78 -18.63 13.99 -12.82
CA GLN A 78 -17.76 13.88 -11.64
C GLN A 78 -17.96 12.53 -10.92
N GLN A 79 -19.20 12.09 -10.73
CA GLN A 79 -19.49 10.79 -10.08
C GLN A 79 -18.95 9.60 -10.88
N LYS A 80 -19.05 9.64 -12.22
CA LYS A 80 -18.48 8.61 -13.09
C LYS A 80 -16.95 8.59 -13.02
N LEU A 81 -16.32 9.76 -12.97
CA LEU A 81 -14.86 9.89 -12.90
C LEU A 81 -14.33 9.30 -11.58
N MET A 82 -14.97 9.64 -10.46
CA MET A 82 -14.66 9.05 -9.15
C MET A 82 -14.82 7.53 -9.13
N ARG A 83 -15.83 7.00 -9.84
CA ARG A 83 -16.02 5.56 -9.95
C ARG A 83 -14.87 4.88 -10.71
N VAL A 84 -14.46 5.44 -11.85
CA VAL A 84 -13.32 4.92 -12.64
C VAL A 84 -12.02 4.96 -11.83
N LEU A 85 -11.79 6.02 -11.06
CA LEU A 85 -10.62 6.11 -10.18
C LEU A 85 -10.64 5.05 -9.08
N ASN A 86 -11.78 4.83 -8.42
CA ASN A 86 -11.92 3.78 -7.41
C ASN A 86 -11.76 2.37 -7.99
N ASP A 87 -12.30 2.13 -9.19
CA ASP A 87 -12.14 0.85 -9.89
C ASP A 87 -10.65 0.62 -10.24
N TYR A 88 -9.94 1.66 -10.69
CA TYR A 88 -8.49 1.61 -10.93
C TYR A 88 -7.69 1.34 -9.65
N GLU A 89 -8.04 1.99 -8.54
CA GLU A 89 -7.40 1.75 -7.25
C GLU A 89 -7.58 0.30 -6.79
N SER A 90 -8.80 -0.22 -6.95
CA SER A 90 -9.12 -1.61 -6.64
C SER A 90 -8.27 -2.60 -7.45
N ASP A 91 -8.14 -2.36 -8.76
CA ASP A 91 -7.54 -3.31 -9.69
C ASP A 91 -6.01 -3.23 -9.75
N TYR A 92 -5.41 -2.06 -9.48
CA TYR A 92 -3.98 -1.82 -9.75
C TYR A 92 -3.17 -1.36 -8.55
N LEU A 93 -3.77 -0.63 -7.61
CA LEU A 93 -3.07 -0.09 -6.44
C LEU A 93 -3.11 -1.04 -5.24
N ASN A 94 -4.15 -1.87 -5.13
CA ASN A 94 -4.09 -2.98 -4.19
C ASN A 94 -2.94 -3.92 -4.58
N PRO A 95 -2.05 -4.26 -3.63
CA PRO A 95 -1.00 -5.23 -3.89
C PRO A 95 -1.65 -6.56 -4.25
N GLU A 96 -1.16 -7.20 -5.32
CA GLU A 96 -1.54 -8.58 -5.65
C GLU A 96 -1.20 -9.46 -4.43
N GLU A 97 -2.13 -10.30 -3.98
CA GLU A 97 -1.79 -11.37 -3.03
C GLU A 97 -0.75 -12.27 -3.71
N GLU A 98 0.45 -12.39 -3.12
CA GLU A 98 1.39 -13.43 -3.53
C GLU A 98 0.70 -14.76 -3.21
N VAL A 99 0.46 -15.57 -4.24
CA VAL A 99 0.04 -16.96 -4.05
C VAL A 99 1.17 -17.64 -3.27
N GLU A 100 0.94 -17.93 -1.99
CA GLU A 100 1.93 -18.60 -1.15
C GLU A 100 2.34 -19.91 -1.85
N ASP A 101 3.57 -19.95 -2.38
CA ASP A 101 4.24 -21.22 -2.62
C ASP A 101 4.23 -21.97 -1.29
N GLU A 102 3.68 -23.19 -1.32
CA GLU A 102 3.50 -24.07 -0.16
C GLU A 102 4.70 -23.96 0.77
N TRP A 103 4.49 -23.40 1.96
CA TRP A 103 5.52 -23.22 2.97
C TRP A 103 6.13 -24.59 3.30
N LEU A 104 7.22 -24.93 2.61
CA LEU A 104 7.98 -26.13 2.92
C LEU A 104 8.73 -25.84 4.22
N PRO A 105 8.46 -26.58 5.30
CA PRO A 105 9.19 -26.39 6.55
C PRO A 105 10.67 -26.55 6.27
N GLN A 106 11.46 -25.56 6.71
CA GLN A 106 12.91 -25.64 6.70
C GLN A 106 13.33 -26.93 7.41
N ASP A 107 14.12 -27.75 6.72
CA ASP A 107 14.73 -28.93 7.25
C ASP A 107 15.68 -28.53 8.38
N PHE A 108 15.17 -28.57 9.61
CA PHE A 108 16.03 -28.59 10.79
C PHE A 108 16.76 -29.93 10.77
N GLY A 109 17.89 -29.96 10.09
CA GLY A 109 18.80 -31.09 10.05
C GLY A 109 19.17 -31.53 11.47
N LEU A 110 18.86 -32.78 11.77
CA LEU A 110 19.39 -33.59 12.87
C LEU A 110 19.73 -34.97 12.31
#